data_AF-A0A2D4M1D8-F1
#
_entry.id   AF-A0A2D4M1D8-F1
#
_cell.length_a   1.000
_cell.length_b   1.000
_cell.length_c   1.000
_cell.angle_alpha   90.00
_cell.angle_beta   90.00
_cell.angle_gamma   90.00
#
_symmetry.space_group_name_H-M   'P 1'
#
loop_
_entity.id
_entity.type
_entity.pdbx_description
1 polymer ?
#
loop_
_entity_poly.entity_id
_entity_poly.type
_entity_poly.pdbx_seq_one_letter_code
_entity_poly.pdbx_strand_id
1 'polypeptide(L)'
;EQLSQQMALFAEIEANQANLDQCQKLSQQYSTAVKEYELQLMTYRAFVESQQKSPVKRRRVLSSSDAITQEFMDLRTHYTALVTLTTQHVKYISDALRRLEEEEKVVEEEKQEHMDKVKGLLGWVTSFKQGSSFRSISPTKRKTLGDIEKSILEQQGLNEELAAKKEEVSEAIKTTQIFLAKHNNKLSDQEKG
;
A
#
# COMPACT_ATOMS: atom_id res chain seq x y z
N GLU A 1 -5.69 -0.90 11.61
CA GLU A 1 -6.48 0.06 12.42
C GLU A 1 -6.61 1.44 11.75
N GLN A 2 -5.52 2.09 11.33
CA GLN A 2 -5.54 3.40 10.66
C GLN A 2 -6.43 3.47 9.39
N LEU A 3 -6.36 2.47 8.50
CA LEU A 3 -7.21 2.42 7.31
C LEU A 3 -8.70 2.35 7.67
N SER A 4 -9.06 1.53 8.66
CA SER A 4 -10.44 1.37 9.11
C SER A 4 -11.01 2.66 9.69
N GLN A 5 -10.21 3.39 10.49
CA GLN A 5 -10.58 4.72 10.99
C GLN A 5 -10.78 5.73 9.85
N GLN A 6 -9.89 5.74 8.85
CA GLN A 6 -10.01 6.63 7.70
C GLN A 6 -11.22 6.29 6.81
N MET A 7 -11.56 5.01 6.65
CA MET A 7 -12.76 4.60 5.92
C MET A 7 -14.05 4.97 6.68
N ALA A 8 -14.04 4.86 8.01
CA ALA A 8 -15.18 5.30 8.82
C ALA A 8 -15.40 6.82 8.70
N LEU A 9 -14.33 7.60 8.80
CA LEU A 9 -14.37 9.06 8.58
C LEU A 9 -14.84 9.40 7.17
N PHE A 10 -14.38 8.66 6.15
CA PHE A 10 -14.81 8.85 4.77
C PHE A 10 -16.32 8.61 4.61
N ALA A 11 -16.84 7.52 5.17
CA ALA A 11 -18.27 7.22 5.13
C ALA A 11 -19.12 8.28 5.86
N GLU A 12 -18.64 8.81 6.99
CA GLU A 12 -19.30 9.91 7.70
C GLU A 12 -19.32 11.20 6.87
N ILE A 13 -18.20 11.54 6.23
CA ILE A 13 -18.11 12.69 5.33
C ILE A 13 -19.08 12.52 4.16
N GLU A 14 -19.15 11.34 3.53
CA GLU A 14 -20.10 11.06 2.44
C GLU A 14 -21.56 11.17 2.89
N ALA A 15 -21.89 10.65 4.09
CA ALA A 15 -23.23 10.77 4.66
C ALA A 15 -23.63 12.24 4.89
N ASN A 16 -22.66 13.10 5.23
CA ASN A 16 -22.89 14.55 5.40
C ASN A 16 -23.23 15.29 4.10
N GLN A 17 -23.11 14.67 2.93
CA GLN A 17 -23.61 15.23 1.66
C GLN A 17 -25.10 15.61 1.77
N ALA A 18 -25.91 14.76 2.41
CA ALA A 18 -27.34 15.03 2.58
C ALA A 18 -27.60 16.29 3.41
N ASN A 19 -26.76 16.53 4.44
CA ASN A 19 -26.82 17.75 5.26
C ASN A 19 -26.42 18.99 4.45
N LEU A 20 -25.41 18.88 3.58
CA LEU A 20 -25.00 19.96 2.69
C LEU A 20 -26.11 20.31 1.69
N ASP A 21 -26.75 19.31 1.09
CA ASP A 21 -27.85 19.50 0.15
C ASP A 21 -29.07 20.15 0.83
N GLN A 22 -29.34 19.77 2.09
CA GLN A 22 -30.37 20.41 2.90
C GLN A 22 -29.99 21.87 3.21
N CYS A 23 -28.73 22.12 3.60
CA CYS A 23 -28.22 23.46 3.85
C CYS A 23 -28.34 24.35 2.60
N GLN A 24 -28.08 23.81 1.41
CA GLN A 24 -28.27 24.52 0.14
C GLN A 24 -29.71 25.00 -0.04
N LYS A 25 -30.70 24.11 0.20
CA LYS A 25 -32.12 24.43 0.07
C LYS A 25 -32.52 25.52 1.06
N LEU A 26 -32.09 25.39 2.32
CA LEU A 26 -32.39 26.35 3.38
C LEU A 26 -31.73 27.71 3.10
N SER A 27 -30.44 27.74 2.75
CA SER A 27 -29.72 28.96 2.39
C SER A 27 -30.40 29.70 1.23
N GLN A 28 -30.84 28.96 0.19
CA GLN A 28 -31.56 29.55 -0.93
C GLN A 28 -32.92 30.13 -0.52
N GLN A 29 -33.67 29.43 0.33
CA GLN A 29 -34.96 29.92 0.82
C GLN A 29 -34.79 31.18 1.68
N TYR A 30 -33.86 31.17 2.61
CA TYR A 30 -33.60 32.31 3.49
C TYR A 30 -33.04 33.51 2.72
N SER A 31 -32.08 33.31 1.81
CA SER A 31 -31.55 34.41 1.01
C SER A 31 -32.63 35.06 0.15
N THR A 32 -33.48 34.27 -0.52
CA THR A 32 -34.63 34.80 -1.27
C THR A 32 -35.58 35.60 -0.38
N ALA A 33 -36.00 35.06 0.76
CA ALA A 33 -36.92 35.74 1.67
C ALA A 33 -36.34 37.06 2.20
N VAL A 34 -35.05 37.06 2.58
CA VAL A 34 -34.35 38.27 3.03
C VAL A 34 -34.28 39.30 1.89
N LYS A 35 -33.96 38.87 0.67
CA LYS A 35 -33.87 39.74 -0.50
C LYS A 35 -35.21 40.39 -0.86
N GLU A 36 -36.30 39.65 -0.75
CA GLU A 36 -37.66 40.18 -0.95
C GLU A 36 -38.00 41.23 0.11
N TYR A 37 -37.68 40.97 1.38
CA TYR A 37 -37.91 41.92 2.46
C TYR A 37 -37.05 43.19 2.34
N GLU A 38 -35.78 43.05 1.96
CA GLU A 38 -34.89 44.18 1.66
C GLU A 38 -35.45 45.05 0.53
N LEU A 39 -35.97 44.43 -0.53
CA LEU A 39 -36.62 45.12 -1.64
C LEU A 39 -37.91 45.84 -1.20
N GLN A 40 -38.73 45.19 -0.36
CA GLN A 40 -39.95 45.79 0.19
C GLN A 40 -39.61 47.04 1.03
N LEU A 41 -38.60 46.95 1.90
CA LEU A 41 -38.13 48.08 2.69
C LEU A 41 -37.58 49.20 1.80
N MET A 42 -36.83 48.87 0.76
CA MET A 42 -36.31 49.84 -0.20
C MET A 42 -37.46 50.58 -0.92
N THR A 43 -38.46 49.84 -1.37
CA THR A 43 -39.65 50.39 -2.05
C THR A 43 -40.45 51.30 -1.12
N TYR A 44 -40.70 50.85 0.11
CA TYR A 44 -41.43 51.64 1.10
C TYR A 44 -40.68 52.92 1.46
N ARG A 45 -39.36 52.85 1.67
CA ARG A 45 -38.52 54.04 1.91
C ARG A 45 -38.59 55.02 0.74
N ALA A 46 -38.47 54.56 -0.50
CA ALA A 46 -38.58 55.41 -1.68
C ALA A 46 -39.95 56.10 -1.76
N PHE A 47 -41.04 55.38 -1.46
CA PHE A 47 -42.39 55.95 -1.38
C PHE A 47 -42.49 57.03 -0.31
N VAL A 48 -42.03 56.77 0.91
CA VAL A 48 -42.05 57.74 2.02
C VAL A 48 -41.19 58.97 1.71
N GLU A 49 -39.98 58.79 1.15
CA GLU A 49 -39.09 59.87 0.74
C GLU A 49 -39.72 60.76 -0.35
N SER A 50 -40.49 60.18 -1.27
CA SER A 50 -41.19 60.96 -2.32
C SER A 50 -42.20 61.96 -1.77
N GLN A 51 -42.73 61.72 -0.57
CA GLN A 51 -43.70 62.59 0.09
C GLN A 51 -43.02 63.67 0.96
N GLN A 52 -41.70 63.56 1.21
CA GLN A 52 -40.97 64.50 2.06
C GLN A 52 -40.30 65.60 1.23
N LYS A 53 -40.40 66.86 1.70
CA LYS A 53 -39.85 68.04 0.99
C LYS A 53 -38.32 68.19 1.11
N SER A 54 -37.64 67.36 1.91
CA SER A 54 -36.21 67.49 2.20
C SER A 54 -35.47 66.17 1.96
N PRO A 55 -34.36 66.17 1.20
CA PRO A 55 -33.56 64.97 0.97
C PRO A 55 -32.74 64.60 2.21
N VAL A 56 -32.99 63.42 2.79
CA VAL A 56 -32.24 62.88 3.93
C VAL A 56 -30.95 62.19 3.46
N LYS A 57 -29.83 62.38 4.18
CA LYS A 57 -28.54 61.73 3.89
C LYS A 57 -28.64 60.21 4.05
N ARG A 58 -28.13 59.48 3.06
CA ARG A 58 -28.20 58.01 2.98
C ARG A 58 -26.94 57.33 3.52
N ARG A 59 -27.11 56.21 4.21
CA ARG A 59 -26.07 55.20 4.45
C ARG A 59 -26.32 54.00 3.54
N ARG A 60 -25.28 53.46 2.91
CA ARG A 60 -25.38 52.21 2.14
C ARG A 60 -25.64 51.07 3.12
N VAL A 61 -26.70 50.29 2.90
CA VAL A 61 -27.00 49.07 3.64
C VAL A 61 -26.28 47.92 2.94
N LEU A 62 -25.60 47.07 3.71
CA LEU A 62 -25.04 45.82 3.18
C LEU A 62 -26.18 44.80 3.06
N SER A 63 -26.20 44.05 1.95
CA SER A 63 -27.19 43.01 1.70
C SER A 63 -26.94 41.83 2.63
N SER A 64 -27.91 41.52 3.48
CA SER A 64 -27.87 40.35 4.36
C SER A 64 -28.10 39.06 3.57
N SER A 65 -28.84 39.13 2.47
CA SER A 65 -29.01 38.01 1.52
C SER A 65 -27.68 37.57 0.90
N ASP A 66 -26.82 38.53 0.56
CA ASP A 66 -25.52 38.22 -0.06
C ASP A 66 -24.59 37.54 0.96
N ALA A 67 -24.65 37.93 2.23
CA ALA A 67 -23.90 37.28 3.31
C ALA A 67 -24.30 35.81 3.48
N ILE A 68 -25.61 35.50 3.52
CA ILE A 68 -26.14 34.13 3.61
C ILE A 68 -25.67 33.27 2.42
N THR A 69 -25.66 33.87 1.23
CA THR A 69 -25.20 33.17 0.01
C THR A 69 -23.70 32.86 0.10
N GLN A 70 -22.89 33.83 0.55
CA GLN A 70 -21.45 33.67 0.69
C GLN A 70 -21.08 32.60 1.71
N GLU A 71 -21.71 32.60 2.90
CA GLU A 71 -21.45 31.58 3.93
C GLU A 71 -21.71 30.16 3.42
N PHE A 72 -22.76 29.96 2.62
CA PHE A 72 -23.01 28.65 2.01
C PHE A 72 -21.98 28.30 0.92
N MET A 73 -21.53 29.26 0.11
CA MET A 73 -20.47 29.04 -0.88
C MET A 73 -19.16 28.61 -0.19
N ASP A 74 -18.81 29.25 0.91
CA ASP A 74 -17.61 28.95 1.69
C ASP A 74 -17.73 27.55 2.33
N LEU A 75 -18.87 27.23 2.94
CA LEU A 75 -19.15 25.91 3.50
C LEU A 75 -19.02 24.80 2.44
N ARG A 76 -19.63 24.98 1.26
CA ARG A 76 -19.54 24.03 0.14
C ARG A 76 -18.10 23.84 -0.33
N THR A 77 -17.33 24.92 -0.39
CA THR A 77 -15.91 24.89 -0.78
C THR A 77 -15.09 24.07 0.20
N HIS A 78 -15.25 24.31 1.51
CA HIS A 78 -14.58 23.54 2.56
C HIS A 78 -14.97 22.06 2.55
N TYR A 79 -16.25 21.75 2.42
CA TYR A 79 -16.72 20.37 2.34
C TYR A 79 -16.14 19.63 1.12
N THR A 80 -16.12 20.28 -0.06
CA THR A 80 -15.54 19.70 -1.27
C THR A 80 -14.05 19.40 -1.11
N ALA A 81 -13.31 20.33 -0.47
CA ALA A 81 -11.90 20.13 -0.16
C ALA A 81 -11.70 18.94 0.80
N LEU A 82 -12.54 18.84 1.83
CA LEU A 82 -12.51 17.74 2.79
C LEU A 82 -12.76 16.38 2.11
N VAL A 83 -13.80 16.25 1.30
CA VAL A 83 -14.09 15.03 0.52
C VAL A 83 -12.91 14.63 -0.36
N THR A 84 -12.35 15.60 -1.09
CA THR A 84 -11.22 15.36 -2.00
C THR A 84 -10.00 14.86 -1.23
N LEU A 85 -9.64 15.55 -0.14
CA LEU A 85 -8.49 15.21 0.69
C LEU A 85 -8.65 13.81 1.30
N THR A 86 -9.80 13.52 1.91
CA THR A 86 -10.03 12.21 2.54
C THR A 86 -10.05 11.07 1.52
N THR A 87 -10.64 11.29 0.33
CA THR A 87 -10.59 10.30 -0.77
C THR A 87 -9.15 9.98 -1.15
N GLN A 88 -8.31 11.00 -1.30
CA GLN A 88 -6.89 10.83 -1.61
C GLN A 88 -6.14 10.09 -0.50
N HIS A 89 -6.42 10.39 0.77
CA HIS A 89 -5.81 9.69 1.90
C HIS A 89 -6.18 8.21 1.95
N VAL A 90 -7.46 7.86 1.75
CA VAL A 90 -7.89 6.45 1.67
C VAL A 90 -7.15 5.73 0.56
N LYS A 91 -7.05 6.33 -0.63
CA LYS A 91 -6.31 5.77 -1.76
C LYS A 91 -4.83 5.58 -1.44
N TYR A 92 -4.19 6.59 -0.84
CA TYR A 92 -2.77 6.54 -0.48
C TYR A 92 -2.47 5.41 0.51
N ILE A 93 -3.26 5.28 1.58
CA ILE A 93 -3.06 4.22 2.58
C ILE A 93 -3.30 2.85 1.95
N SER A 94 -4.34 2.71 1.13
CA SER A 94 -4.64 1.45 0.43
C SER A 94 -3.50 1.04 -0.51
N ASP A 95 -2.96 2.00 -1.27
CA ASP A 95 -1.82 1.76 -2.16
C ASP A 95 -0.52 1.46 -1.39
N ALA A 96 -0.32 2.06 -0.21
CA ALA A 96 0.84 1.76 0.63
C ALA A 96 0.77 0.32 1.19
N LEU A 97 -0.41 -0.10 1.66
CA LEU A 97 -0.62 -1.45 2.17
C LEU A 97 -0.43 -2.50 1.06
N ARG A 98 -1.01 -2.28 -0.11
CA ARG A 98 -0.82 -3.16 -1.27
C ARG A 98 0.66 -3.35 -1.64
N ARG A 99 1.46 -2.27 -1.63
CA ARG A 99 2.90 -2.38 -1.89
C ARG A 99 3.63 -3.19 -0.83
N LEU A 100 3.25 -3.04 0.44
CA LEU A 100 3.83 -3.84 1.53
C LEU A 100 3.50 -5.33 1.38
N GLU A 101 2.26 -5.65 1.02
CA GLU A 101 1.83 -7.04 0.74
C GLU A 101 2.56 -7.63 -0.48
N GLU A 102 2.73 -6.84 -1.55
CA GLU A 102 3.51 -7.24 -2.73
C GLU A 102 4.99 -7.49 -2.38
N GLU A 103 5.60 -6.61 -1.57
CA GLU A 103 6.97 -6.82 -1.08
C GLU A 103 7.08 -8.09 -0.24
N GLU A 104 6.16 -8.33 0.70
CA GLU A 104 6.14 -9.55 1.53
C GLU A 104 6.04 -10.82 0.68
N LYS A 105 5.18 -10.80 -0.35
CA LYS A 105 5.04 -11.91 -1.30
C LYS A 105 6.35 -12.19 -2.05
N VAL A 106 7.05 -11.16 -2.52
CA VAL A 106 8.36 -11.32 -3.18
C VAL A 106 9.39 -11.90 -2.22
N VAL A 107 9.43 -11.44 -0.96
CA VAL A 107 10.34 -12.00 0.04
C VAL A 107 10.06 -13.47 0.30
N GLU A 108 8.78 -13.87 0.42
CA GLU A 108 8.42 -15.27 0.65
C GLU A 108 8.72 -16.15 -0.57
N GLU A 109 8.55 -15.63 -1.80
CA GLU A 109 8.95 -16.33 -3.03
C GLU A 109 10.47 -16.53 -3.11
N GLU A 110 11.27 -15.48 -2.84
CA GLU A 110 12.74 -15.58 -2.77
C GLU A 110 13.18 -16.59 -1.69
N LYS A 111 12.57 -16.52 -0.50
CA LYS A 111 12.82 -17.45 0.60
C LYS A 111 12.53 -18.89 0.20
N GLN A 112 11.39 -19.14 -0.44
CA GLN A 112 11.02 -20.48 -0.91
C GLN A 112 12.02 -21.02 -1.94
N GLU A 113 12.48 -20.19 -2.88
CA GLU A 113 13.51 -20.58 -3.86
C GLU A 113 14.83 -20.96 -3.16
N HIS A 114 15.26 -20.18 -2.16
CA HIS A 114 16.44 -20.50 -1.36
C HIS A 114 16.26 -21.81 -0.58
N MET A 115 15.09 -22.01 0.04
CA MET A 115 14.76 -23.24 0.76
C MET A 115 14.80 -24.46 -0.16
N ASP A 116 14.26 -24.36 -1.37
CA ASP A 116 14.25 -25.46 -2.34
C ASP A 116 15.66 -25.82 -2.82
N LYS A 117 16.53 -24.82 -3.06
CA LYS A 117 17.94 -25.05 -3.36
C LYS A 117 18.66 -25.80 -2.23
N VAL A 118 18.48 -25.34 -0.98
CA VAL A 118 19.08 -25.97 0.20
C VAL A 118 18.56 -27.41 0.38
N LYS A 119 17.25 -27.62 0.20
CA LYS A 119 16.62 -28.95 0.28
C LYS A 119 17.14 -29.88 -0.81
N GLY A 120 17.33 -29.38 -2.04
CA GLY A 120 17.94 -30.12 -3.14
C GLY A 120 19.36 -30.58 -2.82
N LEU A 121 20.20 -29.65 -2.32
CA LEU A 121 21.57 -29.96 -1.89
C LEU A 121 21.60 -30.98 -0.74
N LEU A 122 20.73 -30.82 0.26
CA LEU A 122 20.61 -31.77 1.37
C LEU A 122 20.16 -33.16 0.88
N GLY A 123 19.20 -33.23 -0.04
CA GLY A 123 18.74 -34.47 -0.68
C GLY A 123 19.86 -35.15 -1.46
N TRP A 124 20.71 -34.39 -2.16
CA TRP A 124 21.89 -34.92 -2.81
C TRP A 124 22.92 -35.45 -1.80
N VAL A 125 23.27 -34.69 -0.75
CA VAL A 125 24.24 -35.13 0.28
C VAL A 125 23.79 -36.42 0.96
N THR A 126 22.50 -36.54 1.27
CA THR A 126 21.93 -37.75 1.90
C THR A 126 21.95 -38.94 0.94
N SER A 127 21.58 -38.73 -0.32
CA SER A 127 21.66 -39.76 -1.37
C SER A 127 23.11 -40.17 -1.64
N PHE A 128 24.05 -39.22 -1.64
CA PHE A 128 25.48 -39.47 -1.78
C PHE A 128 26.03 -40.26 -0.60
N LYS A 129 25.63 -39.95 0.64
CA LYS A 129 26.03 -40.71 1.84
C LYS A 129 25.49 -42.16 1.82
N GLN A 130 24.28 -42.38 1.29
CA GLN A 130 23.70 -43.71 1.16
C GLN A 130 24.29 -44.50 -0.04
N GLY A 131 24.55 -43.84 -1.16
CA GLY A 131 25.21 -44.41 -2.34
C GLY A 131 26.71 -44.66 -2.15
N SER A 132 27.37 -43.88 -1.29
CA SER A 132 28.73 -44.07 -0.80
C SER A 132 28.81 -44.94 0.46
N SER A 133 27.79 -45.77 0.72
CA SER A 133 28.04 -47.11 1.24
C SER A 133 28.92 -47.81 0.21
N PHE A 134 30.21 -47.42 0.22
CA PHE A 134 31.35 -48.03 -0.41
C PHE A 134 31.06 -49.50 -0.31
N ARG A 135 30.69 -50.14 -1.43
CA ARG A 135 30.52 -51.58 -1.50
C ARG A 135 31.73 -52.11 -0.78
N SER A 136 31.51 -52.60 0.44
CA SER A 136 32.55 -53.17 1.28
C SER A 136 33.30 -54.08 0.34
N ILE A 137 34.53 -53.70 -0.01
CA ILE A 137 35.34 -54.43 -0.97
C ILE A 137 35.48 -55.82 -0.36
N SER A 138 34.71 -56.78 -0.87
CA SER A 138 34.91 -58.16 -0.54
C SER A 138 36.29 -58.52 -1.12
N PRO A 139 37.25 -58.96 -0.29
CA PRO A 139 38.62 -59.15 -0.72
C PRO A 139 38.73 -60.48 -1.46
N THR A 140 38.09 -60.63 -2.61
CA THR A 140 38.12 -61.92 -3.33
C THR A 140 37.81 -61.82 -4.83
N LYS A 141 38.59 -61.03 -5.58
CA LYS A 141 38.83 -61.23 -7.03
C LYS A 141 40.03 -60.40 -7.49
N ARG A 142 41.01 -61.06 -8.13
CA ARG A 142 42.15 -60.42 -8.80
C ARG A 142 41.59 -59.48 -9.88
N LYS A 143 41.65 -58.17 -9.66
CA LYS A 143 41.26 -57.16 -10.65
C LYS A 143 42.26 -57.18 -11.81
N THR A 144 41.77 -57.22 -13.04
CA THR A 144 42.61 -57.05 -14.23
C THR A 144 42.97 -55.58 -14.41
N LEU A 145 44.01 -55.26 -15.21
CA LEU A 145 44.45 -53.87 -15.43
C LEU A 145 43.31 -52.96 -15.93
N GLY A 146 42.44 -53.50 -16.80
CA GLY A 146 41.27 -52.79 -17.32
C GLY A 146 40.18 -52.52 -16.27
N ASP A 147 40.04 -53.37 -15.24
CA ASP A 147 39.11 -53.12 -14.12
C ASP A 147 39.60 -51.98 -13.21
N ILE A 148 40.92 -51.80 -13.10
CA ILE A 148 41.54 -50.71 -12.35
C ILE A 148 41.37 -49.40 -13.12
N GLU A 149 41.66 -49.41 -14.43
CA GLU A 149 41.50 -48.25 -15.31
C GLU A 149 40.05 -47.75 -15.35
N LYS A 150 39.08 -48.67 -15.44
CA LYS A 150 37.66 -48.34 -15.34
C LYS A 150 37.29 -47.74 -13.97
N SER A 151 37.84 -48.27 -12.88
CA SER A 151 37.60 -47.75 -11.53
C SER A 151 38.21 -46.36 -11.33
N ILE A 152 39.32 -46.04 -12.01
CA ILE A 152 39.94 -44.70 -11.99
C ILE A 152 39.09 -43.70 -12.76
N LEU A 153 38.57 -44.09 -13.94
CA LEU A 153 37.64 -43.25 -14.72
C LEU A 153 36.34 -42.96 -13.95
N GLU A 154 35.77 -43.96 -13.29
CA GLU A 154 34.59 -43.77 -12.41
C GLU A 154 34.92 -42.85 -11.22
N GLN A 155 36.11 -42.97 -10.61
CA GLN A 155 36.53 -42.05 -9.55
C GLN A 155 36.79 -40.63 -10.04
N GLN A 156 37.35 -40.45 -11.25
CA GLN A 156 37.52 -39.13 -11.87
C GLN A 156 36.17 -38.46 -12.14
N GLY A 157 35.20 -39.20 -12.70
CA GLY A 157 33.84 -38.68 -12.94
C GLY A 157 33.13 -38.27 -11.65
N LEU A 158 33.26 -39.07 -10.57
CA LEU A 158 32.74 -38.70 -9.25
C LEU A 158 33.43 -37.45 -8.67
N ASN A 159 34.73 -37.28 -8.91
CA ASN A 159 35.48 -36.13 -8.43
C ASN A 159 35.10 -34.83 -9.18
N GLU A 160 34.82 -34.92 -10.48
CA GLU A 160 34.28 -33.81 -11.28
C GLU A 160 32.87 -33.43 -10.82
N GLU A 161 32.00 -34.41 -10.56
CA GLU A 161 30.66 -34.18 -10.02
C GLU A 161 30.72 -33.52 -8.62
N LEU A 162 31.64 -33.98 -7.77
CA LEU A 162 31.87 -33.40 -6.45
C LEU A 162 32.40 -31.95 -6.52
N ALA A 163 33.28 -31.66 -7.49
CA ALA A 163 33.78 -30.31 -7.72
C ALA A 163 32.67 -29.37 -8.20
N ALA A 164 31.83 -29.80 -9.14
CA ALA A 164 30.67 -29.04 -9.60
C ALA A 164 29.67 -28.77 -8.47
N LYS A 165 29.39 -29.78 -7.62
CA LYS A 165 28.51 -29.62 -6.45
C LYS A 165 29.09 -28.72 -5.38
N LYS A 166 30.41 -28.72 -5.17
CA LYS A 166 31.08 -27.78 -4.26
C LYS A 166 30.87 -26.33 -4.70
N GLU A 167 30.92 -26.06 -6.00
CA GLU A 167 30.62 -24.72 -6.54
C GLU A 167 29.15 -24.34 -6.34
N GLU A 168 28.22 -25.27 -6.60
CA GLU A 168 26.78 -25.06 -6.39
C GLU A 168 26.45 -24.77 -4.91
N VAL A 169 27.12 -25.46 -3.97
CA VAL A 169 27.02 -25.18 -2.54
C VAL A 169 27.57 -23.79 -2.19
N SER A 170 28.71 -23.40 -2.76
CA SER A 170 29.32 -22.09 -2.54
C SER A 170 28.39 -20.95 -2.99
N GLU A 171 27.81 -21.08 -4.19
CA GLU A 171 26.85 -20.11 -4.71
C GLU A 171 25.54 -20.11 -3.93
N ALA A 172 25.03 -21.27 -3.49
CA ALA A 172 23.86 -21.34 -2.62
C ALA A 172 24.08 -20.63 -1.27
N ILE A 173 25.26 -20.80 -0.65
CA ILE A 173 25.63 -20.11 0.60
C ILE A 173 25.69 -18.59 0.37
N LYS A 174 26.38 -18.15 -0.68
CA LYS A 174 26.54 -16.72 -1.00
C LYS A 174 25.22 -16.05 -1.29
N THR A 175 24.36 -16.67 -2.09
CA THR A 175 23.04 -16.13 -2.43
C THR A 175 22.12 -16.06 -1.21
N THR A 176 22.14 -17.09 -0.35
CA THR A 176 21.40 -17.09 0.93
C THR A 176 21.91 -16.01 1.89
N GLN A 177 23.24 -15.82 2.00
CA GLN A 177 23.82 -14.73 2.81
C GLN A 177 23.38 -13.34 2.31
N ILE A 178 23.33 -13.13 1.00
CA ILE A 178 22.85 -11.87 0.40
C ILE A 178 21.37 -11.66 0.73
N PHE A 179 20.53 -12.70 0.62
CA PHE A 179 19.12 -12.64 0.97
C PHE A 179 18.92 -12.26 2.45
N LEU A 180 19.61 -12.94 3.37
CA LEU A 180 19.55 -12.65 4.80
C LEU A 180 20.00 -11.23 5.11
N ALA A 181 21.09 -10.76 4.49
CA ALA A 181 21.57 -9.39 4.68
C ALA A 181 20.58 -8.32 4.19
N LYS A 182 19.86 -8.59 3.08
CA LYS A 182 18.86 -7.69 2.52
C LYS A 182 17.57 -7.62 3.35
N HIS A 183 17.13 -8.75 3.92
CA HIS A 183 15.83 -8.87 4.58
C HIS A 183 15.91 -9.05 6.11
N ASN A 184 17.06 -8.82 6.72
CA ASN A 184 17.31 -9.03 8.16
C ASN A 184 16.28 -8.37 9.09
N ASN A 185 15.72 -7.23 8.70
CA ASN A 185 14.70 -6.50 9.47
C ASN A 185 13.27 -7.04 9.31
N LYS A 186 13.02 -7.88 8.29
CA LYS A 186 11.72 -8.47 7.98
C LYS A 186 11.62 -9.95 8.37
N LEU A 187 12.75 -10.59 8.68
CA LEU A 187 12.82 -11.98 9.12
C LEU A 187 12.61 -12.11 10.64
N SER A 188 11.94 -13.19 11.07
CA SER A 188 11.74 -13.49 12.48
C SER A 188 13.06 -13.89 13.17
N ASP A 189 13.12 -13.77 14.50
CA ASP A 189 14.35 -14.09 15.25
C ASP A 189 14.72 -15.58 15.19
N GLN A 190 13.76 -16.46 14.85
CA GLN A 190 13.99 -17.88 14.63
C GLN A 190 14.64 -18.17 13.26
N GLU A 191 14.55 -17.25 12.30
CA GLU A 191 15.13 -17.38 10.95
C GLU A 191 16.52 -16.74 10.85
N LYS A 192 16.95 -16.02 11.89
CA LYS A 192 18.26 -15.35 11.97
C LYS A 192 19.38 -16.26 12.52
N GLY A 193 19.07 -17.45 13.04
CA GLY A 193 20.01 -18.36 13.71
C GLY A 193 19.81 -19.81 13.32
#